data_AF-A0A4U9D4G5-F1
#
_entry.id   AF-A0A4U9D4G5-F1
#
_cell.length_a   1.000
_cell.length_b   1.000
_cell.length_c   1.000
_cell.angle_alpha   90.00
_cell.angle_beta   90.00
_cell.angle_gamma   90.00
#
_symmetry.space_group_name_H-M   'P 1'
#
loop_
_entity.id
_entity.type
_entity.pdbx_description
1 polymer ?
#
loop_
_entity_poly.entity_id
_entity_poly.type
_entity_poly.pdbx_seq_one_letter_code
_entity_poly.pdbx_strand_id
1 'polypeptide(L)'
;MPAKTAAGSRRKRCWGVFPPPARPAKCAISISGVNYNLQLVTAQNYLAQGNTVAASNTLRAMAATPPKSPADVGKLARLLAQSGDVTTAVSLVRNNISGGISGNAGDYADQVTVLNQAGLTREAQNLLTNPQLQASSTPTQLASIRNGYVINEADHLREQGNYAAAYDKLMGAMQSDPQNTDLMFAMARLYQSGKMNKEAGVVYDYLMTRDTPDQAARSGAIDVALSSGDSRRAEQLAGGLRQDNSPDRLLLLARVEEAQGNHQQAMTYLRSARGKLLGLQSSNSAQTPTVGGVLAADNPFVGVSRTPTATRTASTYGQYMPWQVSQVSAGAGTSLPGIQRPDLPVETAQTRMLRQVDTMMESLQEKNRQLAAGRHGGARARWRIRYQQADGNENAADLVLVAVWRFAL
;
A
#
# COMPACT_ATOMS: atom_id res chain seq x y z
N MET A 1 -5.61 -42.37 16.90
CA MET A 1 -4.46 -42.28 17.83
C MET A 1 -3.55 -41.14 17.37
N PRO A 2 -3.25 -40.14 18.22
CA PRO A 2 -2.77 -38.85 17.73
C PRO A 2 -1.24 -38.78 17.62
N ALA A 3 -0.74 -38.46 16.42
CA ALA A 3 0.65 -38.10 16.12
C ALA A 3 0.99 -36.65 16.53
N LYS A 4 0.60 -36.25 17.74
CA LYS A 4 0.94 -34.94 18.34
C LYS A 4 1.80 -35.22 19.56
N THR A 5 3.14 -35.31 19.42
CA THR A 5 4.10 -35.06 20.54
C THR A 5 5.60 -35.26 20.26
N ALA A 6 6.07 -35.62 19.06
CA ALA A 6 7.53 -35.79 18.89
C ALA A 6 8.33 -34.46 18.91
N ALA A 7 7.78 -33.38 18.36
CA ALA A 7 8.46 -32.07 18.31
C ALA A 7 8.46 -31.33 19.65
N GLY A 8 7.36 -31.39 20.41
CA GLY A 8 7.25 -30.80 21.75
C GLY A 8 8.12 -31.50 22.80
N SER A 9 8.29 -32.82 22.68
CA SER A 9 9.11 -33.62 23.59
C SER A 9 10.62 -33.42 23.39
N ARG A 10 11.07 -33.04 22.18
CA ARG A 10 12.47 -32.61 21.93
C ARG A 10 12.76 -31.20 22.46
N ARG A 11 11.78 -30.28 22.38
CA ARG A 11 11.87 -28.90 22.91
C ARG A 11 12.20 -28.83 24.40
N LYS A 12 11.52 -29.62 25.24
CA LYS A 12 11.76 -29.62 26.69
C LYS A 12 13.12 -30.20 27.09
N ARG A 13 13.67 -31.15 26.32
CA ARG A 13 14.95 -31.81 26.64
C ARG A 13 16.20 -30.98 26.35
N CYS A 14 16.19 -30.09 25.34
CA CYS A 14 17.35 -29.23 25.06
C CYS A 14 17.50 -28.09 26.09
N TRP A 15 16.42 -27.67 26.76
CA TRP A 15 16.43 -26.55 27.72
C TRP A 15 16.74 -26.97 29.17
N GLY A 16 16.48 -28.24 29.54
CA GLY A 16 16.55 -28.68 30.95
C GLY A 16 17.76 -29.52 31.36
N VAL A 17 18.61 -30.02 30.45
CA VAL A 17 19.53 -31.13 30.79
C VAL A 17 21.03 -30.88 30.49
N PHE A 18 21.42 -29.85 29.73
CA PHE A 18 22.84 -29.64 29.36
C PHE A 18 23.34 -28.19 29.53
N PRO A 19 24.43 -27.95 30.31
CA PRO A 19 25.11 -26.66 30.36
C PRO A 19 25.73 -26.29 28.99
N PRO A 20 25.98 -24.99 28.72
CA PRO A 20 26.31 -24.46 27.39
C PRO A 20 27.44 -25.19 26.62
N PRO A 21 28.55 -25.66 27.21
CA PRO A 21 29.63 -26.29 26.43
C PRO A 21 29.35 -27.73 25.97
N ALA A 22 28.25 -28.37 26.38
CA ALA A 22 28.01 -29.81 26.15
C ALA A 22 26.69 -30.14 25.40
N ARG A 23 26.15 -29.22 24.59
CA ARG A 23 24.89 -29.47 23.85
C ARG A 23 25.16 -30.20 22.52
N PRO A 24 24.42 -31.28 22.18
CA PRO A 24 24.61 -32.01 20.93
C PRO A 24 24.28 -31.12 19.71
N ALA A 25 25.02 -31.29 18.60
CA ALA A 25 24.92 -30.47 17.39
C ALA A 25 23.48 -30.31 16.85
N LYS A 26 22.62 -31.33 17.02
CA LYS A 26 21.20 -31.28 16.63
C LYS A 26 20.36 -30.30 17.47
N CYS A 27 20.67 -30.08 18.76
CA CYS A 27 20.04 -29.04 19.58
C CYS A 27 20.57 -27.64 19.21
N ALA A 28 21.87 -27.52 18.86
CA ALA A 28 22.44 -26.25 18.41
C ALA A 28 21.81 -25.77 17.10
N ILE A 29 21.62 -26.67 16.11
CA ILE A 29 20.96 -26.38 14.82
C ILE A 29 19.49 -25.96 15.01
N SER A 30 18.78 -26.57 15.97
CA SER A 30 17.39 -26.21 16.27
C SER A 30 17.28 -24.83 16.93
N ILE A 31 18.22 -24.48 17.82
CA ILE A 31 18.26 -23.17 18.48
C ILE A 31 18.66 -22.06 17.48
N SER A 32 19.65 -22.30 16.61
CA SER A 32 20.05 -21.33 15.58
C SER A 32 18.95 -21.09 14.55
N GLY A 33 18.21 -22.12 14.14
CA GLY A 33 17.04 -21.95 13.26
C GLY A 33 15.89 -21.17 13.91
N VAL A 34 15.65 -21.34 15.22
CA VAL A 34 14.65 -20.56 15.96
C VAL A 34 15.06 -19.09 16.08
N ASN A 35 16.33 -18.83 16.38
CA ASN A 35 16.85 -17.46 16.48
C ASN A 35 16.84 -16.74 15.12
N TYR A 36 17.18 -17.45 14.03
CA TYR A 36 17.11 -16.90 12.67
C TYR A 36 15.68 -16.47 12.31
N ASN A 37 14.70 -17.34 12.52
CA ASN A 37 13.29 -17.03 12.23
C ASN A 37 12.78 -15.87 13.09
N LEU A 38 13.19 -15.79 14.36
CA LEU A 38 12.84 -14.67 15.23
C LEU A 38 13.42 -13.35 14.70
N GLN A 39 14.71 -13.32 14.34
CA GLN A 39 15.37 -12.13 13.81
C GLN A 39 14.76 -11.67 12.47
N LEU A 40 14.33 -12.64 11.65
CA LEU A 40 13.64 -12.37 10.40
C LEU A 40 12.28 -11.68 10.65
N VAL A 41 11.50 -12.18 11.61
CA VAL A 41 10.23 -11.57 12.02
C VAL A 41 10.44 -10.18 12.64
N THR A 42 11.49 -9.98 13.44
CA THR A 42 11.78 -8.64 13.99
C THR A 42 12.12 -7.65 12.88
N ALA A 43 12.92 -8.06 11.89
CA ALA A 43 13.22 -7.22 10.74
C ALA A 43 11.98 -6.91 9.90
N GLN A 44 11.09 -7.89 9.69
CA GLN A 44 9.80 -7.68 9.02
C GLN A 44 8.91 -6.69 9.77
N ASN A 45 8.87 -6.76 11.10
CA ASN A 45 8.13 -5.79 11.91
C ASN A 45 8.71 -4.37 11.77
N TYR A 46 10.04 -4.23 11.72
CA TYR A 46 10.66 -2.94 11.43
C TYR A 46 10.32 -2.42 10.04
N LEU A 47 10.32 -3.28 9.01
CA LEU A 47 9.88 -2.91 7.66
C LEU A 47 8.40 -2.51 7.63
N ALA A 48 7.53 -3.24 8.33
CA ALA A 48 6.13 -2.91 8.46
C ALA A 48 5.93 -1.56 9.16
N GLN A 49 6.78 -1.19 10.11
CA GLN A 49 6.76 0.11 10.78
C GLN A 49 7.46 1.22 9.97
N GLY A 50 8.00 0.92 8.79
CA GLY A 50 8.77 1.85 7.97
C GLY A 50 10.19 2.15 8.50
N ASN A 51 10.65 1.43 9.53
CA ASN A 51 12.00 1.56 10.07
C ASN A 51 13.01 0.73 9.26
N THR A 52 13.31 1.18 8.05
CA THR A 52 14.21 0.49 7.11
C THR A 52 15.66 0.41 7.61
N VAL A 53 16.11 1.37 8.43
CA VAL A 53 17.46 1.38 9.00
C VAL A 53 17.63 0.30 10.08
N ALA A 54 16.67 0.17 11.00
CA ALA A 54 16.72 -0.90 12.00
C ALA A 54 16.57 -2.28 11.37
N ALA A 55 15.70 -2.39 10.35
CA ALA A 55 15.56 -3.60 9.56
C ALA A 55 16.88 -3.99 8.87
N SER A 56 17.50 -3.08 8.12
CA SER A 56 18.75 -3.34 7.40
C SER A 56 19.90 -3.73 8.32
N ASN A 57 20.05 -3.07 9.48
CA ASN A 57 21.06 -3.45 10.48
C ASN A 57 20.88 -4.88 10.98
N THR A 58 19.64 -5.28 11.27
CA THR A 58 19.30 -6.65 11.70
C THR A 58 19.60 -7.66 10.57
N LEU A 59 19.19 -7.33 9.34
CA LEU A 59 19.34 -8.21 8.18
C LEU A 59 20.80 -8.39 7.75
N ARG A 60 21.63 -7.34 7.85
CA ARG A 60 23.09 -7.44 7.60
C ARG A 60 23.78 -8.39 8.56
N ALA A 61 23.40 -8.35 9.85
CA ALA A 61 23.93 -9.28 10.84
C ALA A 61 23.57 -10.73 10.48
N MET A 62 22.36 -10.97 9.97
CA MET A 62 21.94 -12.28 9.47
C MET A 62 22.69 -12.69 8.20
N ALA A 63 22.99 -11.74 7.30
CA ALA A 63 23.73 -11.99 6.07
C ALA A 63 25.19 -12.41 6.30
N ALA A 64 25.77 -12.07 7.46
CA ALA A 64 27.11 -12.52 7.85
C ALA A 64 27.20 -14.04 8.05
N THR A 65 26.10 -14.68 8.45
CA THR A 65 25.97 -16.14 8.56
C THR A 65 24.79 -16.61 7.71
N PRO A 66 24.95 -16.63 6.37
CA PRO A 66 23.83 -16.84 5.48
C PRO A 66 23.25 -18.26 5.61
N PRO A 67 21.93 -18.42 5.43
CA PRO A 67 21.31 -19.74 5.41
C PRO A 67 21.83 -20.56 4.22
N LYS A 68 21.78 -21.89 4.34
CA LYS A 68 22.23 -22.80 3.28
C LYS A 68 21.16 -23.09 2.21
N SER A 69 19.89 -22.98 2.58
CA SER A 69 18.75 -23.22 1.69
C SER A 69 18.57 -22.05 0.72
N PRO A 70 18.46 -22.28 -0.61
CA PRO A 70 18.23 -21.19 -1.56
C PRO A 70 16.95 -20.39 -1.28
N ALA A 71 15.89 -21.04 -0.81
CA ALA A 71 14.64 -20.36 -0.45
C ALA A 71 14.84 -19.36 0.69
N ASP A 72 15.61 -19.73 1.71
CA ASP A 72 15.86 -18.86 2.87
C ASP A 72 16.85 -17.74 2.53
N VAL A 73 17.83 -18.02 1.66
CA VAL A 73 18.70 -17.00 1.06
C VAL A 73 17.86 -15.98 0.29
N GLY A 74 16.95 -16.45 -0.56
CA GLY A 74 16.08 -15.60 -1.34
C GLY A 74 15.21 -14.68 -0.49
N LYS A 75 14.60 -15.21 0.58
CA LYS A 75 13.82 -14.40 1.54
C LYS A 75 14.68 -13.32 2.20
N LEU A 76 15.87 -13.68 2.70
CA LEU A 76 16.78 -12.72 3.33
C LEU A 76 17.23 -11.64 2.33
N ALA A 77 17.61 -12.03 1.12
CA ALA A 77 17.99 -11.11 0.06
C ALA A 77 16.83 -10.18 -0.32
N ARG A 78 15.61 -10.69 -0.44
CA ARG A 78 14.42 -9.87 -0.71
C ARG A 78 14.20 -8.83 0.39
N LEU A 79 14.29 -9.21 1.66
CA LEU A 79 14.13 -8.27 2.77
C LEU A 79 15.24 -7.22 2.82
N LEU A 80 16.48 -7.61 2.51
CA LEU A 80 17.61 -6.69 2.36
C LEU A 80 17.33 -5.67 1.24
N ALA A 81 16.90 -6.13 0.07
CA ALA A 81 16.54 -5.26 -1.05
C ALA A 81 15.37 -4.32 -0.70
N GLN A 82 14.34 -4.82 -0.01
CA GLN A 82 13.22 -4.01 0.48
C GLN A 82 13.63 -2.96 1.53
N SER A 83 14.65 -3.26 2.34
CA SER A 83 15.22 -2.32 3.30
C SER A 83 16.13 -1.26 2.65
N GLY A 84 16.42 -1.37 1.35
CA GLY A 84 17.31 -0.48 0.60
C GLY A 84 18.73 -1.02 0.38
N ASP A 85 19.09 -2.16 0.99
CA ASP A 85 20.41 -2.77 0.85
C ASP A 85 20.45 -3.79 -0.30
N VAL A 86 20.26 -3.28 -1.52
CA VAL A 86 20.28 -4.09 -2.74
C VAL A 86 21.67 -4.69 -2.98
N THR A 87 22.73 -3.98 -2.60
CA THR A 87 24.12 -4.43 -2.75
C THR A 87 24.40 -5.73 -1.98
N THR A 88 24.00 -5.79 -0.72
CA THR A 88 24.18 -6.98 0.12
C THR A 88 23.22 -8.09 -0.31
N ALA A 89 22.00 -7.74 -0.75
CA ALA A 89 21.06 -8.71 -1.31
C ALA A 89 21.62 -9.44 -2.53
N VAL A 90 22.19 -8.70 -3.48
CA VAL A 90 22.79 -9.26 -4.71
C VAL A 90 24.02 -10.10 -4.39
N SER A 91 24.91 -9.64 -3.49
CA SER A 91 26.10 -10.42 -3.13
C SER A 91 25.72 -11.75 -2.48
N LEU A 92 24.71 -11.74 -1.60
CA LEU A 92 24.17 -12.93 -0.97
C LEU A 92 23.60 -13.92 -2.00
N VAL A 93 22.82 -13.43 -2.97
CA VAL A 93 22.27 -14.24 -4.07
C VAL A 93 23.38 -14.85 -4.93
N ARG A 94 24.34 -14.03 -5.38
CA ARG A 94 25.46 -14.50 -6.20
C ARG A 94 26.30 -15.55 -5.48
N ASN A 95 26.56 -15.37 -4.19
CA ASN A 95 27.27 -16.35 -3.38
C ASN A 95 26.53 -17.69 -3.32
N ASN A 96 25.20 -17.67 -3.13
CA ASN A 96 24.40 -18.89 -3.12
C ASN A 96 24.40 -19.60 -4.49
N ILE A 97 24.23 -18.86 -5.58
CA ILE A 97 24.27 -19.42 -6.94
C ILE A 97 25.66 -19.99 -7.25
N SER A 98 26.73 -19.31 -6.87
CA SER A 98 28.12 -19.77 -7.06
C SER A 98 28.45 -21.03 -6.24
N GLY A 99 27.77 -21.23 -5.11
CA GLY A 99 27.87 -22.44 -4.28
C GLY A 99 27.21 -23.67 -4.89
N GLY A 100 26.56 -23.52 -6.05
CA GLY A 100 25.87 -24.58 -6.77
C GLY A 100 24.35 -24.51 -6.64
N ILE A 101 23.66 -24.97 -7.67
CA ILE A 101 22.20 -24.99 -7.69
C ILE A 101 21.70 -26.21 -6.94
N SER A 102 20.92 -25.97 -5.88
CA SER A 102 20.38 -27.03 -5.02
C SER A 102 18.94 -26.75 -4.62
N GLY A 103 18.00 -27.10 -5.49
CA GLY A 103 16.57 -26.87 -5.28
C GLY A 103 15.85 -26.64 -6.60
N ASN A 104 14.54 -26.43 -6.53
CA ASN A 104 13.73 -26.14 -7.71
C ASN A 104 13.61 -24.63 -7.94
N ALA A 105 12.99 -24.23 -9.05
CA ALA A 105 12.81 -22.83 -9.43
C ALA A 105 12.05 -22.03 -8.36
N GLY A 106 11.09 -22.63 -7.67
CA GLY A 106 10.38 -21.99 -6.56
C GLY A 106 11.31 -21.54 -5.43
N ASP A 107 12.36 -22.32 -5.12
CA ASP A 107 13.34 -21.97 -4.10
C ASP A 107 14.21 -20.76 -4.51
N TYR A 108 14.34 -20.52 -5.82
CA TYR A 108 15.10 -19.39 -6.38
C TYR A 108 14.22 -18.19 -6.79
N ALA A 109 12.89 -18.28 -6.68
CA ALA A 109 11.98 -17.24 -7.13
C ALA A 109 12.25 -15.86 -6.49
N ASP A 110 12.52 -15.85 -5.18
CA ASP A 110 12.86 -14.64 -4.44
C ASP A 110 14.22 -14.06 -4.87
N GLN A 111 15.20 -14.93 -5.15
CA GLN A 111 16.52 -14.53 -5.65
C GLN A 111 16.44 -13.91 -7.05
N VAL A 112 15.64 -14.51 -7.95
CA VAL A 112 15.36 -13.98 -9.28
C VAL A 112 14.70 -12.61 -9.18
N THR A 113 13.78 -12.42 -8.23
CA THR A 113 13.13 -11.13 -7.97
C THR A 113 14.18 -10.06 -7.60
N VAL A 114 15.11 -10.38 -6.71
CA VAL A 114 16.20 -9.46 -6.30
C VAL A 114 17.11 -9.11 -7.48
N LEU A 115 17.51 -10.09 -8.29
CA LEU A 115 18.33 -9.85 -9.48
C LEU A 115 17.63 -8.93 -10.46
N ASN A 116 16.33 -9.15 -10.73
CA ASN A 116 15.54 -8.29 -11.60
C ASN A 116 15.40 -6.86 -11.04
N GLN A 117 15.12 -6.71 -9.74
CA GLN A 117 15.03 -5.40 -9.09
C GLN A 117 16.36 -4.63 -9.15
N ALA A 118 17.49 -5.33 -9.12
CA ALA A 118 18.82 -4.75 -9.27
C ALA A 118 19.21 -4.45 -10.74
N GLY A 119 18.32 -4.69 -11.71
CA GLY A 119 18.62 -4.54 -13.14
C GLY A 119 19.51 -5.65 -13.73
N LEU A 120 19.77 -6.72 -12.96
CA LEU A 120 20.59 -7.87 -13.35
C LEU A 120 19.74 -8.94 -14.07
N THR A 121 18.91 -8.50 -15.02
CA THR A 121 17.95 -9.36 -15.74
C THR A 121 18.64 -10.50 -16.51
N ARG A 122 19.84 -10.25 -17.05
CA ARG A 122 20.66 -11.29 -17.71
C ARG A 122 21.08 -12.40 -16.74
N GLU A 123 21.45 -12.05 -15.51
CA GLU A 123 21.81 -13.05 -14.48
C GLU A 123 20.59 -13.85 -14.04
N ALA A 124 19.45 -13.18 -13.86
CA ALA A 124 18.18 -13.85 -13.58
C ALA A 124 17.79 -14.84 -14.67
N GLN A 125 17.93 -14.45 -15.94
CA GLN A 125 17.65 -15.32 -17.09
C GLN A 125 18.62 -16.51 -17.15
N ASN A 126 19.93 -16.27 -16.96
CA ASN A 126 20.93 -17.34 -16.93
C ASN A 126 20.65 -18.39 -15.85
N LEU A 127 20.17 -17.93 -14.68
CA LEU A 127 19.73 -18.83 -13.61
C LEU A 127 18.53 -19.68 -14.05
N LEU A 128 17.49 -19.06 -14.63
CA LEU A 128 16.29 -19.76 -15.12
C LEU A 128 16.55 -20.70 -16.31
N THR A 129 17.64 -20.46 -17.06
CA THR A 129 18.09 -21.35 -18.15
C THR A 129 19.09 -22.39 -17.70
N ASN A 130 19.49 -22.41 -16.43
CA ASN A 130 20.48 -23.34 -15.94
C ASN A 130 19.94 -24.79 -16.00
N PRO A 131 20.68 -25.75 -16.61
CA PRO A 131 20.22 -27.13 -16.75
C PRO A 131 19.88 -27.82 -15.42
N GLN A 132 20.64 -27.55 -14.36
CA GLN A 132 20.40 -28.15 -13.04
C GLN A 132 19.10 -27.64 -12.42
N LEU A 133 18.81 -26.35 -12.60
CA LEU A 133 17.56 -25.76 -12.13
C LEU A 133 16.38 -26.29 -12.95
N GLN A 134 16.52 -26.36 -14.28
CA GLN A 134 15.47 -26.88 -15.15
C GLN A 134 15.13 -28.34 -14.85
N ALA A 135 16.15 -29.18 -14.64
CA ALA A 135 15.96 -30.59 -14.33
C ALA A 135 15.23 -30.84 -13.00
N SER A 136 15.34 -29.91 -12.05
CA SER A 136 14.72 -30.00 -10.72
C SER A 136 13.40 -29.24 -10.60
N SER A 137 12.95 -28.57 -11.67
CA SER A 137 11.78 -27.70 -11.67
C SER A 137 10.68 -28.19 -12.58
N THR A 138 9.43 -27.86 -12.23
CA THR A 138 8.30 -28.09 -13.15
C THR A 138 8.18 -26.95 -14.18
N PRO A 139 7.63 -27.22 -15.37
CA PRO A 139 7.32 -26.18 -16.35
C PRO A 139 6.48 -25.04 -15.74
N THR A 140 5.51 -25.38 -14.89
CA THR A 140 4.64 -24.40 -14.20
C THR A 140 5.42 -23.50 -13.25
N GLN A 141 6.40 -24.01 -12.51
CA GLN A 141 7.23 -23.20 -11.62
C GLN A 141 8.08 -22.19 -12.41
N LEU A 142 8.71 -22.65 -13.50
CA LEU A 142 9.50 -21.79 -14.37
C LEU A 142 8.63 -20.72 -15.05
N ALA A 143 7.45 -21.10 -15.53
CA ALA A 143 6.47 -20.17 -16.12
C ALA A 143 6.01 -19.13 -15.11
N SER A 144 5.70 -19.53 -13.87
CA SER A 144 5.28 -18.61 -12.79
C SER A 144 6.33 -17.52 -12.52
N ILE A 145 7.61 -17.87 -12.45
CA ILE A 145 8.67 -16.89 -12.21
C ILE A 145 8.84 -15.94 -13.41
N ARG A 146 8.79 -16.48 -14.64
CA ARG A 146 8.87 -15.68 -15.86
C ARG A 146 7.70 -14.70 -15.96
N ASN A 147 6.48 -15.18 -15.72
CA ASN A 147 5.26 -14.37 -15.76
C ASN A 147 5.30 -13.29 -14.67
N GLY A 148 5.77 -13.62 -13.46
CA GLY A 148 5.96 -12.62 -12.39
C GLY A 148 6.89 -11.47 -12.79
N TYR A 149 7.98 -11.76 -13.51
CA TYR A 149 8.86 -10.72 -14.06
C TYR A 149 8.15 -9.86 -15.11
N VAL A 150 7.45 -10.49 -16.06
CA VAL A 150 6.71 -9.76 -17.11
C VAL A 150 5.62 -8.85 -16.50
N ILE A 151 4.90 -9.34 -15.48
CA ILE A 151 3.88 -8.57 -14.76
C ILE A 151 4.49 -7.32 -14.12
N ASN A 152 5.58 -7.47 -13.37
CA ASN A 152 6.24 -6.34 -12.71
C ASN A 152 6.75 -5.31 -13.71
N GLU A 153 7.36 -5.76 -14.81
CA GLU A 153 7.84 -4.89 -15.87
C GLU A 153 6.71 -4.15 -16.59
N ALA A 154 5.60 -4.84 -16.87
CA ALA A 154 4.41 -4.22 -17.44
C ALA A 154 3.77 -3.21 -16.48
N ASP A 155 3.75 -3.51 -15.17
CA ASP A 155 3.29 -2.57 -14.15
C ASP A 155 4.18 -1.33 -14.07
N HIS A 156 5.50 -1.46 -14.16
CA HIS A 156 6.40 -0.32 -14.23
C HIS A 156 6.14 0.55 -15.47
N LEU A 157 5.96 -0.06 -16.65
CA LEU A 157 5.62 0.67 -17.87
C LEU A 157 4.26 1.37 -17.75
N ARG A 158 3.27 0.70 -17.16
CA ARG A 158 1.94 1.26 -16.87
C ARG A 158 2.04 2.47 -15.95
N GLU A 159 2.84 2.39 -14.88
CA GLU A 159 3.05 3.51 -13.95
C GLU A 159 3.79 4.69 -14.58
N GLN A 160 4.65 4.43 -15.58
CA GLN A 160 5.30 5.46 -16.39
C GLN A 160 4.37 6.04 -17.47
N GLY A 161 3.15 5.51 -17.64
CA GLY A 161 2.22 5.91 -18.69
C GLY A 161 2.51 5.30 -20.06
N ASN A 162 3.49 4.40 -20.18
CA ASN A 162 3.80 3.69 -21.41
C ASN A 162 2.90 2.46 -21.60
N TYR A 163 1.62 2.71 -21.85
CA TYR A 163 0.59 1.67 -21.90
C TYR A 163 0.77 0.70 -23.08
N ALA A 164 1.26 1.18 -24.24
CA ALA A 164 1.46 0.35 -25.42
C ALA A 164 2.55 -0.72 -25.16
N ALA A 165 3.70 -0.33 -24.62
CA ALA A 165 4.76 -1.29 -24.30
C ALA A 165 4.35 -2.27 -23.19
N ALA A 166 3.56 -1.81 -22.21
CA ALA A 166 2.99 -2.69 -21.19
C ALA A 166 2.04 -3.73 -21.81
N TYR A 167 1.20 -3.30 -22.74
CA TYR A 167 0.26 -4.17 -23.47
C TYR A 167 0.98 -5.26 -24.26
N ASP A 168 1.98 -4.87 -25.07
CA ASP A 168 2.74 -5.82 -25.89
C ASP A 168 3.45 -6.88 -25.05
N LYS A 169 4.05 -6.48 -23.92
CA LYS A 169 4.68 -7.42 -22.98
C LYS A 169 3.67 -8.41 -22.39
N LEU A 170 2.53 -7.91 -21.91
CA LEU A 170 1.49 -8.78 -21.32
C LEU A 170 0.88 -9.71 -22.36
N MET A 171 0.63 -9.22 -23.57
CA MET A 171 0.09 -10.04 -24.66
C MET A 171 1.02 -11.19 -25.04
N GLY A 172 2.33 -10.93 -25.15
CA GLY A 172 3.31 -11.99 -25.42
C GLY A 172 3.31 -13.08 -24.36
N ALA A 173 3.21 -12.71 -23.07
CA ALA A 173 3.11 -13.69 -21.99
C ALA A 173 1.76 -14.44 -22.01
N MET A 174 0.66 -13.75 -22.25
CA MET A 174 -0.67 -14.37 -22.33
C MET A 174 -0.82 -15.35 -23.50
N GLN A 175 -0.14 -15.14 -24.62
CA GLN A 175 -0.12 -16.12 -25.71
C GLN A 175 0.48 -17.46 -25.27
N SER A 176 1.46 -17.42 -24.36
CA SER A 176 2.10 -18.63 -23.82
C SER A 176 1.32 -19.26 -22.67
N ASP A 177 0.61 -18.45 -21.87
CA ASP A 177 -0.21 -18.92 -20.73
C ASP A 177 -1.55 -18.16 -20.67
N PRO A 178 -2.53 -18.51 -21.54
CA PRO A 178 -3.77 -17.75 -21.67
C PRO A 178 -4.71 -17.85 -20.47
N GLN A 179 -4.48 -18.80 -19.56
CA GLN A 179 -5.33 -19.04 -18.39
C GLN A 179 -4.76 -18.46 -17.09
N ASN A 180 -3.60 -17.82 -17.17
CA ASN A 180 -2.93 -17.23 -16.02
C ASN A 180 -3.72 -16.05 -15.46
N THR A 181 -4.25 -16.19 -14.25
CA THR A 181 -5.04 -15.15 -13.59
C THR A 181 -4.21 -13.91 -13.26
N ASP A 182 -2.93 -14.07 -12.93
CA ASP A 182 -2.07 -12.95 -12.54
C ASP A 182 -1.77 -12.04 -13.74
N LEU A 183 -1.55 -12.63 -14.92
CA LEU A 183 -1.44 -11.88 -16.18
C LEU A 183 -2.74 -11.14 -16.48
N MET A 184 -3.91 -11.79 -16.31
CA MET A 184 -5.22 -11.14 -16.51
C MET A 184 -5.42 -9.96 -15.54
N PHE A 185 -5.04 -10.11 -14.27
CA PHE A 185 -5.06 -9.01 -13.30
C PHE A 185 -4.15 -7.85 -13.71
N ALA A 186 -2.95 -8.13 -14.22
CA ALA A 186 -2.04 -7.10 -14.72
C ALA A 186 -2.65 -6.36 -15.93
N MET A 187 -3.28 -7.08 -16.86
CA MET A 187 -3.97 -6.49 -18.00
C MET A 187 -5.20 -5.66 -17.58
N ALA A 188 -5.97 -6.11 -16.59
CA ALA A 188 -7.10 -5.36 -16.06
C ALA A 188 -6.64 -4.01 -15.46
N ARG A 189 -5.57 -4.02 -14.67
CA ARG A 189 -4.93 -2.80 -14.14
C ARG A 189 -4.41 -1.89 -15.25
N LEU A 190 -3.86 -2.47 -16.32
CA LEU A 190 -3.42 -1.72 -17.51
C LEU A 190 -4.59 -1.02 -18.20
N TYR A 191 -5.67 -1.74 -18.52
CA TYR A 191 -6.86 -1.14 -19.11
C TYR A 191 -7.45 -0.04 -18.25
N GLN A 192 -7.55 -0.27 -16.94
CA GLN A 192 -8.03 0.75 -16.00
C GLN A 192 -7.16 2.01 -15.99
N SER A 193 -5.83 1.86 -15.99
CA SER A 193 -4.89 2.99 -16.05
C SER A 193 -5.00 3.75 -17.38
N GLY A 194 -5.23 3.03 -18.47
CA GLY A 194 -5.49 3.56 -19.81
C GLY A 194 -6.91 4.14 -20.02
N LYS A 195 -7.73 4.26 -18.96
CA LYS A 195 -9.14 4.73 -19.01
C LYS A 195 -10.08 3.84 -19.84
N MET A 196 -9.67 2.61 -20.13
CA MET A 196 -10.45 1.58 -20.81
C MET A 196 -11.28 0.78 -19.78
N ASN A 197 -12.18 1.49 -19.08
CA ASN A 197 -12.92 0.95 -17.94
C ASN A 197 -13.89 -0.18 -18.33
N LYS A 198 -14.41 -0.17 -19.57
CA LYS A 198 -15.32 -1.23 -20.05
C LYS A 198 -14.56 -2.55 -20.19
N GLU A 199 -13.39 -2.49 -20.80
CA GLU A 199 -12.50 -3.62 -21.02
C GLU A 199 -11.96 -4.16 -19.70
N ALA A 200 -11.54 -3.27 -18.79
CA ALA A 200 -11.14 -3.65 -17.44
C ALA A 200 -12.28 -4.36 -16.69
N GLY A 201 -13.52 -3.85 -16.81
CA GLY A 201 -14.71 -4.44 -16.19
C GLY A 201 -14.96 -5.88 -16.66
N VAL A 202 -14.88 -6.14 -17.97
CA VAL A 202 -15.04 -7.50 -18.51
C VAL A 202 -14.01 -8.46 -17.94
N VAL A 203 -12.74 -8.03 -17.84
CA VAL A 203 -11.68 -8.87 -17.28
C VAL A 203 -11.91 -9.14 -15.79
N TYR A 204 -12.29 -8.12 -15.00
CA TYR A 204 -12.58 -8.30 -13.58
C TYR A 204 -13.83 -9.15 -13.33
N ASP A 205 -14.90 -9.00 -14.12
CA ASP A 205 -16.09 -9.85 -14.00
C ASP A 205 -15.75 -11.32 -14.29
N TYR A 206 -14.88 -11.59 -15.27
CA TYR A 206 -14.36 -12.93 -15.51
C TYR A 206 -13.55 -13.45 -14.31
N LEU A 207 -12.61 -12.64 -13.80
CA LEU A 207 -11.77 -13.01 -12.66
C LEU A 207 -12.57 -13.24 -11.37
N MET A 208 -13.69 -12.54 -11.19
CA MET A 208 -14.61 -12.74 -10.06
C MET A 208 -15.25 -14.13 -10.05
N THR A 209 -15.36 -14.81 -11.19
CA THR A 209 -15.82 -16.23 -11.21
C THR A 209 -14.80 -17.19 -10.60
N ARG A 210 -13.56 -16.72 -10.42
CA ARG A 210 -12.40 -17.46 -9.88
C ARG A 210 -11.83 -16.74 -8.66
N ASP A 211 -12.71 -16.05 -7.93
CA ASP A 211 -12.29 -15.13 -6.87
C ASP A 211 -11.41 -15.82 -5.83
N THR A 212 -10.41 -15.08 -5.37
CA THR A 212 -9.49 -15.52 -4.33
C THR A 212 -10.02 -15.05 -2.96
N PRO A 213 -9.59 -15.66 -1.83
CA PRO A 213 -10.07 -15.25 -0.49
C PRO A 213 -9.87 -13.77 -0.13
N ASP A 214 -8.90 -13.11 -0.78
CA ASP A 214 -8.57 -11.68 -0.69
C ASP A 214 -9.47 -10.78 -1.55
N GLN A 215 -10.32 -11.35 -2.41
CA GLN A 215 -11.29 -10.61 -3.22
C GLN A 215 -10.67 -9.52 -4.11
N ALA A 216 -9.48 -9.78 -4.65
CA ALA A 216 -8.77 -8.85 -5.53
C ALA A 216 -9.57 -8.51 -6.79
N ALA A 217 -10.30 -9.48 -7.36
CA ALA A 217 -11.13 -9.24 -8.54
C ALA A 217 -12.29 -8.29 -8.23
N ARG A 218 -12.95 -8.50 -7.09
CA ARG A 218 -14.06 -7.66 -6.63
C ARG A 218 -13.61 -6.24 -6.31
N SER A 219 -12.48 -6.07 -5.63
CA SER A 219 -11.94 -4.73 -5.34
C SER A 219 -11.59 -3.97 -6.62
N GLY A 220 -10.94 -4.63 -7.59
CA GLY A 220 -10.70 -4.06 -8.91
C GLY A 220 -11.98 -3.69 -9.66
N ALA A 221 -13.01 -4.55 -9.62
CA ALA A 221 -14.32 -4.24 -10.23
C ALA A 221 -14.99 -3.01 -9.58
N ILE A 222 -14.87 -2.85 -8.25
CA ILE A 222 -15.37 -1.66 -7.54
C ILE A 222 -14.63 -0.41 -8.01
N ASP A 223 -13.29 -0.44 -8.06
CA ASP A 223 -12.50 0.71 -8.52
C ASP A 223 -12.83 1.07 -9.98
N VAL A 224 -13.07 0.08 -10.84
CA VAL A 224 -13.54 0.30 -12.22
C VAL A 224 -14.92 0.99 -12.21
N ALA A 225 -15.89 0.49 -11.45
CA ALA A 225 -17.22 1.07 -11.34
C ALA A 225 -17.19 2.52 -10.81
N LEU A 226 -16.35 2.79 -9.81
CA LEU A 226 -16.13 4.16 -9.31
C LEU A 226 -15.54 5.07 -10.38
N SER A 227 -14.56 4.56 -11.14
CA SER A 227 -13.91 5.33 -12.21
C SER A 227 -14.80 5.60 -13.43
N SER A 228 -15.81 4.76 -13.67
CA SER A 228 -16.84 4.97 -14.69
C SER A 228 -18.04 5.79 -14.19
N GLY A 229 -18.06 6.18 -12.91
CA GLY A 229 -19.16 6.92 -12.29
C GLY A 229 -20.40 6.06 -11.96
N ASP A 230 -20.29 4.74 -12.02
CA ASP A 230 -21.36 3.80 -11.68
C ASP A 230 -21.37 3.49 -10.18
N SER A 231 -21.83 4.46 -9.39
CA SER A 231 -21.89 4.34 -7.93
C SER A 231 -22.82 3.22 -7.47
N ARG A 232 -23.89 2.92 -8.22
CA ARG A 232 -24.82 1.81 -7.91
C ARG A 232 -24.14 0.46 -8.07
N ARG A 233 -23.40 0.25 -9.15
CA ARG A 233 -22.63 -0.99 -9.35
C ARG A 233 -21.54 -1.13 -8.29
N ALA A 234 -20.85 -0.04 -7.94
CA ALA A 234 -19.84 -0.04 -6.89
C ALA A 234 -20.43 -0.46 -5.53
N GLU A 235 -21.61 0.05 -5.17
CA GLU A 235 -22.36 -0.35 -3.97
C GLU A 235 -22.74 -1.84 -3.95
N GLN A 236 -23.33 -2.32 -5.04
CA GLN A 236 -23.71 -3.73 -5.18
C GLN A 236 -22.50 -4.67 -5.02
N LEU A 237 -21.37 -4.29 -5.63
CA LEU A 237 -20.13 -5.04 -5.51
C LEU A 237 -19.56 -4.98 -4.08
N ALA A 238 -19.62 -3.81 -3.44
CA ALA A 238 -19.17 -3.60 -2.06
C ALA A 238 -19.96 -4.44 -1.04
N GLY A 239 -21.26 -4.66 -1.27
CA GLY A 239 -22.10 -5.52 -0.44
C GLY A 239 -21.62 -6.99 -0.36
N GLY A 240 -20.88 -7.45 -1.37
CA GLY A 240 -20.27 -8.79 -1.37
C GLY A 240 -18.83 -8.85 -0.84
N LEU A 241 -18.29 -7.73 -0.33
CA LEU A 241 -16.98 -7.73 0.30
C LEU A 241 -17.02 -8.49 1.63
N ARG A 242 -16.01 -9.32 1.87
CA ARG A 242 -15.81 -10.06 3.11
C ARG A 242 -15.74 -9.07 4.27
N GLN A 243 -16.38 -9.40 5.38
CA GLN A 243 -16.36 -8.54 6.56
C GLN A 243 -15.01 -8.66 7.29
N ASP A 244 -14.04 -7.86 6.86
CA ASP A 244 -12.79 -7.64 7.57
C ASP A 244 -12.57 -6.16 7.92
N ASN A 245 -11.58 -5.92 8.79
CA ASN A 245 -11.18 -4.58 9.20
C ASN A 245 -9.82 -4.21 8.60
N SER A 246 -9.50 -4.74 7.41
CA SER A 246 -8.29 -4.35 6.71
C SER A 246 -8.37 -2.87 6.33
N PRO A 247 -7.26 -2.11 6.41
CA PRO A 247 -7.23 -0.73 5.95
C PRO A 247 -7.73 -0.59 4.51
N ASP A 248 -7.39 -1.54 3.64
CA ASP A 248 -7.70 -1.49 2.20
C ASP A 248 -9.20 -1.56 1.96
N ARG A 249 -9.88 -2.48 2.64
CA ARG A 249 -11.34 -2.58 2.59
C ARG A 249 -12.01 -1.30 3.13
N LEU A 250 -11.54 -0.77 4.25
CA LEU A 250 -12.11 0.44 4.84
C LEU A 250 -11.96 1.65 3.91
N LEU A 251 -10.79 1.80 3.28
CA LEU A 251 -10.56 2.84 2.28
C LEU A 251 -11.45 2.65 1.06
N LEU A 252 -11.62 1.43 0.57
CA LEU A 252 -12.48 1.13 -0.57
C LEU A 252 -13.95 1.47 -0.27
N LEU A 253 -14.46 1.07 0.90
CA LEU A 253 -15.81 1.43 1.35
C LEU A 253 -15.98 2.94 1.47
N ALA A 254 -14.98 3.65 2.01
CA ALA A 254 -15.04 5.11 2.08
C ALA A 254 -15.20 5.76 0.70
N ARG A 255 -14.51 5.25 -0.34
CA ARG A 255 -14.65 5.76 -1.71
C ARG A 255 -16.03 5.46 -2.30
N VAL A 256 -16.59 4.29 -2.00
CA VAL A 256 -17.96 3.93 -2.41
C VAL A 256 -18.98 4.86 -1.77
N GLU A 257 -18.90 5.08 -0.46
CA GLU A 257 -19.78 6.01 0.25
C GLU A 257 -19.61 7.46 -0.24
N GLU A 258 -18.38 7.89 -0.54
CA GLU A 258 -18.16 9.21 -1.13
C GLU A 258 -18.83 9.34 -2.50
N ALA A 259 -18.71 8.33 -3.36
CA ALA A 259 -19.34 8.33 -4.69
C ALA A 259 -20.88 8.31 -4.63
N GLN A 260 -21.47 7.84 -3.54
CA GLN A 260 -22.90 7.93 -3.27
C GLN A 260 -23.34 9.26 -2.63
N GLY A 261 -22.39 10.08 -2.15
CA GLY A 261 -22.68 11.31 -1.42
C GLY A 261 -22.83 11.14 0.10
N ASN A 262 -22.59 9.94 0.63
CA ASN A 262 -22.68 9.62 2.06
C ASN A 262 -21.41 10.06 2.83
N HIS A 263 -21.12 11.38 2.82
CA HIS A 263 -19.87 11.93 3.35
C HIS A 263 -19.60 11.59 4.83
N GLN A 264 -20.65 11.48 5.66
CA GLN A 264 -20.52 11.12 7.07
C GLN A 264 -20.06 9.67 7.27
N GLN A 265 -20.59 8.75 6.46
CA GLN A 265 -20.21 7.33 6.51
C GLN A 265 -18.80 7.13 5.95
N ALA A 266 -18.47 7.80 4.84
CA ALA A 266 -17.11 7.83 4.29
C ALA A 266 -16.07 8.27 5.32
N MET A 267 -16.36 9.35 6.07
CA MET A 267 -15.48 9.83 7.14
C MET A 267 -15.28 8.79 8.27
N THR A 268 -16.33 8.05 8.61
CA THR A 268 -16.27 7.00 9.65
C THR A 268 -15.33 5.86 9.24
N TYR A 269 -15.40 5.43 7.98
CA TYR A 269 -14.49 4.43 7.42
C TYR A 269 -13.05 4.93 7.36
N LEU A 270 -12.81 6.18 6.94
CA LEU A 270 -11.46 6.76 6.86
C LEU A 270 -10.79 6.87 8.23
N ARG A 271 -11.52 7.32 9.26
CA ARG A 271 -11.00 7.33 10.64
C ARG A 271 -10.60 5.94 11.12
N SER A 272 -11.43 4.95 10.80
CA SER A 272 -11.16 3.55 11.14
C SER A 272 -9.91 3.03 10.42
N ALA A 273 -9.78 3.32 9.11
CA ALA A 273 -8.61 2.96 8.32
C ALA A 273 -7.33 3.60 8.88
N ARG A 274 -7.39 4.89 9.20
CA ARG A 274 -6.28 5.64 9.80
C ARG A 274 -5.83 5.07 11.13
N GLY A 275 -6.77 4.76 12.02
CA GLY A 275 -6.46 4.15 13.32
C GLY A 275 -5.69 2.82 13.15
N LYS A 276 -6.10 1.99 12.19
CA LYS A 276 -5.39 0.74 11.86
C LYS A 276 -4.00 0.99 11.31
N LEU A 277 -3.83 1.97 10.41
CA LEU A 277 -2.53 2.31 9.82
C LEU A 277 -1.55 2.89 10.85
N LEU A 278 -2.03 3.62 11.85
CA LEU A 278 -1.20 4.18 12.93
C LEU A 278 -0.85 3.15 14.02
N GLY A 279 -1.19 1.88 13.83
CA GLY A 279 -0.89 0.83 14.80
C GLY A 279 -1.73 0.90 16.07
N LEU A 280 -2.82 1.68 16.09
CA LEU A 280 -3.86 1.51 17.11
C LEU A 280 -4.57 0.18 16.81
N GLN A 281 -4.03 -0.88 17.39
CA GLN A 281 -4.70 -2.17 17.49
C GLN A 281 -5.92 -2.00 18.39
N SER A 282 -7.02 -1.50 17.82
CA SER A 282 -8.32 -1.56 18.46
C SER A 282 -8.65 -3.03 18.69
N SER A 283 -8.50 -3.47 19.94
CA SER A 283 -8.98 -4.75 20.42
C SER A 283 -10.50 -4.71 20.34
N ASN A 284 -11.03 -5.41 19.35
CA ASN A 284 -12.45 -5.62 19.06
C ASN A 284 -13.20 -4.42 18.46
N SER A 285 -14.04 -4.78 17.48
CA SER A 285 -14.98 -4.01 16.66
C SER A 285 -14.43 -2.87 15.79
N ALA A 286 -15.02 -2.77 14.59
CA ALA A 286 -14.91 -1.65 13.65
C ALA A 286 -15.52 -0.34 14.19
N GLN A 287 -15.53 -0.17 15.51
CA GLN A 287 -16.11 0.98 16.18
C GLN A 287 -14.99 1.98 16.42
N THR A 288 -15.06 3.10 15.70
CA THR A 288 -14.41 4.35 16.08
C THR A 288 -14.54 4.56 17.59
N PRO A 289 -13.45 4.94 18.30
CA PRO A 289 -13.50 5.13 19.75
C PRO A 289 -14.66 6.06 20.10
N THR A 290 -15.53 5.64 21.02
CA THR A 290 -16.62 6.46 21.53
C THR A 290 -16.34 6.77 23.00
N VAL A 291 -16.56 8.03 23.40
CA VAL A 291 -16.53 8.43 24.81
C VAL A 291 -17.96 8.75 25.20
N GLY A 292 -18.55 7.95 26.09
CA GLY A 292 -19.94 8.15 26.55
C GLY A 292 -21.00 7.94 25.47
N GLY A 293 -20.79 7.01 24.52
CA GLY A 293 -21.76 6.74 23.44
C GLY A 293 -21.71 7.72 22.26
N VAL A 294 -20.82 8.70 22.31
CA VAL A 294 -20.58 9.68 21.22
C VAL A 294 -19.24 9.39 20.57
N LEU A 295 -19.15 9.51 19.24
CA LEU A 295 -17.91 9.37 18.47
C LEU A 295 -16.83 10.31 19.04
N ALA A 296 -15.69 9.75 19.45
CA ALA A 296 -14.57 10.55 19.93
C ALA A 296 -14.04 11.41 18.79
N ALA A 297 -13.76 12.68 19.11
CA ALA A 297 -13.16 13.61 18.16
C ALA A 297 -11.75 13.12 17.78
N ASP A 298 -11.33 13.46 16.56
CA ASP A 298 -9.96 13.24 16.11
C ASP A 298 -8.99 13.91 17.09
N ASN A 299 -7.93 13.21 17.49
CA ASN A 299 -6.95 13.76 18.42
C ASN A 299 -6.34 15.05 17.80
N PRO A 300 -6.59 16.24 18.40
CA PRO A 300 -6.21 17.51 17.80
C PRO A 300 -4.68 17.72 17.77
N PHE A 301 -3.92 16.87 18.45
CA PHE A 301 -2.46 16.96 18.53
C PHE A 301 -1.74 16.10 17.48
N VAL A 302 -2.45 15.33 16.63
CA VAL A 302 -1.78 14.43 15.67
C VAL A 302 -0.98 15.19 14.59
N GLY A 303 -1.38 16.41 14.23
CA GLY A 303 -0.59 17.30 13.36
C GLY A 303 0.45 18.15 14.08
N VAL A 304 0.41 18.19 15.42
CA VAL A 304 1.29 19.01 16.28
C VAL A 304 2.39 18.16 16.92
N SER A 305 2.21 16.84 16.90
CA SER A 305 3.17 15.85 17.38
C SER A 305 4.36 15.82 16.42
N ARG A 306 5.35 16.68 16.65
CA ARG A 306 6.71 16.43 16.18
C ARG A 306 7.13 15.11 16.82
N THR A 307 7.15 14.02 16.06
CA THR A 307 7.99 12.87 16.38
C THR A 307 9.37 13.46 16.72
N PRO A 308 9.98 13.12 17.88
CA PRO A 308 11.24 13.71 18.26
C PRO A 308 12.23 13.41 17.13
N THR A 309 12.57 14.45 16.37
CA THR A 309 13.63 14.37 15.39
C THR A 309 14.85 13.95 16.19
N ALA A 310 15.52 12.89 15.74
CA ALA A 310 16.84 12.51 16.22
C ALA A 310 17.64 13.78 16.48
N THR A 311 18.23 13.87 17.67
CA THR A 311 19.01 15.01 18.15
C THR A 311 19.91 15.48 17.02
N ARG A 312 19.57 16.62 16.41
CA ARG A 312 20.33 17.19 15.30
C ARG A 312 21.70 17.54 15.86
N THR A 313 22.72 16.82 15.41
CA THR A 313 24.10 17.17 15.69
C THR A 313 24.36 18.55 15.09
N ALA A 314 24.88 19.47 15.91
CA ALA A 314 25.22 20.82 15.48
C ALA A 314 26.17 20.77 14.27
N SER A 315 25.97 21.68 13.32
CA SER A 315 26.99 22.00 12.34
C SER A 315 28.24 22.52 13.07
N THR A 316 29.43 22.09 12.63
CA THR A 316 30.75 22.48 13.17
C THR A 316 30.99 24.00 13.24
N TYR A 317 30.14 24.83 12.64
CA TYR A 317 30.30 26.28 12.53
C TYR A 317 29.17 27.13 13.14
N GLY A 318 28.27 26.54 13.95
CA GLY A 318 27.42 27.30 14.89
C GLY A 318 26.34 28.24 14.31
N GLN A 319 26.24 28.44 12.98
CA GLN A 319 25.19 29.23 12.33
C GLN A 319 24.86 28.69 10.92
N TYR A 320 23.59 28.78 10.53
CA TYR A 320 23.12 28.47 9.17
C TYR A 320 23.20 29.72 8.28
N MET A 321 23.64 29.57 7.03
CA MET A 321 23.77 30.67 6.05
C MET A 321 22.47 30.88 5.24
N PRO A 322 22.17 32.08 4.72
CA PRO A 322 20.87 32.40 4.10
C PRO A 322 20.54 31.65 2.79
N TRP A 323 21.53 31.06 2.12
CA TRP A 323 21.34 30.13 0.99
C TRP A 323 21.10 28.67 1.40
N GLN A 324 21.12 28.36 2.71
CA GLN A 324 20.78 27.06 3.25
C GLN A 324 19.31 27.07 3.64
N VAL A 325 18.47 26.63 2.70
CA VAL A 325 17.03 26.46 2.95
C VAL A 325 16.78 25.02 3.39
N SER A 326 16.01 24.85 4.46
CA SER A 326 15.44 23.53 4.80
C SER A 326 14.45 23.15 3.69
N GLN A 327 14.63 21.99 3.07
CA GLN A 327 13.72 21.53 2.00
C GLN A 327 12.31 21.32 2.57
N VAL A 328 11.39 22.22 2.24
CA VAL A 328 9.94 21.98 2.30
C VAL A 328 9.51 21.64 0.89
N SER A 329 9.32 20.34 0.61
CA SER A 329 8.77 19.90 -0.68
C SER A 329 7.28 20.20 -0.72
N ALA A 330 6.91 21.33 -1.31
CA ALA A 330 5.57 21.58 -1.81
C ALA A 330 5.56 21.35 -3.33
N GLY A 331 4.68 20.46 -3.81
CA GLY A 331 4.23 20.46 -5.22
C GLY A 331 4.82 19.40 -6.15
N ALA A 332 3.92 18.49 -6.57
CA ALA A 332 3.74 17.83 -7.87
C ALA A 332 4.94 17.53 -8.80
N GLY A 333 5.09 16.24 -9.10
CA GLY A 333 5.17 15.74 -10.48
C GLY A 333 6.34 16.20 -11.34
N THR A 334 7.49 15.55 -11.17
CA THR A 334 8.38 14.99 -12.21
C THR A 334 9.68 14.59 -11.51
N SER A 335 9.87 13.30 -11.23
CA SER A 335 11.20 12.80 -10.88
C SER A 335 12.01 12.68 -12.17
N LEU A 336 12.96 13.58 -12.37
CA LEU A 336 14.00 13.43 -13.40
C LEU A 336 14.87 12.19 -13.07
N PRO A 337 15.30 11.41 -14.08
CA PRO A 337 16.13 10.23 -13.85
C PRO A 337 17.52 10.65 -13.35
N GLY A 338 17.98 10.07 -12.24
CA GLY A 338 19.38 10.19 -11.80
C GLY A 338 19.63 10.75 -10.39
N ILE A 339 18.59 11.12 -9.63
CA ILE A 339 18.74 11.54 -8.23
C ILE A 339 17.81 10.73 -7.32
N GLN A 340 18.00 9.41 -7.30
CA GLN A 340 17.58 8.64 -6.13
C GLN A 340 18.59 8.94 -5.03
N ARG A 341 18.26 9.92 -4.20
CA ARG A 341 18.99 10.26 -3.00
C ARG A 341 18.77 9.13 -1.98
N PRO A 342 19.79 8.35 -1.60
CA PRO A 342 19.64 7.17 -0.72
C PRO A 342 19.38 7.54 0.76
N ASP A 343 19.26 8.84 1.09
CA ASP A 343 19.04 9.39 2.43
C ASP A 343 17.55 9.54 2.79
N LEU A 344 16.63 9.37 1.83
CA LEU A 344 15.20 9.43 2.09
C LEU A 344 14.65 8.00 2.29
N PRO A 345 13.84 7.75 3.34
CA PRO A 345 13.15 6.48 3.50
C PRO A 345 12.29 6.22 2.25
N VAL A 346 12.47 5.07 1.61
CA VAL A 346 11.57 4.63 0.53
C VAL A 346 10.16 4.62 1.09
N GLU A 347 9.28 5.34 0.42
CA GLU A 347 7.94 5.53 0.92
C GLU A 347 7.18 4.21 0.92
N THR A 348 6.89 3.69 2.12
CA THR A 348 6.22 2.39 2.26
C THR A 348 4.78 2.46 1.72
N ALA A 349 4.23 1.30 1.33
CA ALA A 349 2.83 1.21 0.92
C ALA A 349 1.87 1.72 2.01
N GLN A 350 2.18 1.46 3.28
CA GLN A 350 1.39 1.94 4.43
C GLN A 350 1.48 3.47 4.58
N THR A 351 2.66 4.07 4.43
CA THR A 351 2.83 5.53 4.48
C THR A 351 2.06 6.22 3.35
N ARG A 352 2.12 5.66 2.13
CA ARG A 352 1.34 6.17 0.98
C ARG A 352 -0.16 6.09 1.23
N MET A 353 -0.62 4.97 1.76
CA MET A 353 -2.01 4.77 2.10
C MET A 353 -2.48 5.72 3.22
N LEU A 354 -1.67 5.91 4.26
CA LEU A 354 -1.98 6.84 5.34
C LEU A 354 -2.14 8.26 4.80
N ARG A 355 -1.22 8.71 3.93
CA ARG A 355 -1.35 10.01 3.25
C ARG A 355 -2.61 10.10 2.40
N GLN A 356 -2.97 9.03 1.69
CA GLN A 356 -4.20 9.00 0.91
C GLN A 356 -5.45 9.15 1.79
N VAL A 357 -5.50 8.41 2.91
CA VAL A 357 -6.58 8.51 3.90
C VAL A 357 -6.67 9.94 4.45
N ASP A 358 -5.54 10.52 4.86
CA ASP A 358 -5.47 11.88 5.39
C ASP A 358 -5.96 12.93 4.37
N THR A 359 -5.51 12.81 3.11
CA THR A 359 -5.92 13.72 2.03
C THR A 359 -7.42 13.63 1.74
N MET A 360 -7.98 12.41 1.78
CA MET A 360 -9.42 12.19 1.54
C MET A 360 -10.27 12.70 2.72
N MET A 361 -9.79 12.58 3.95
CA MET A 361 -10.48 13.18 5.10
C MET A 361 -10.48 14.71 5.02
N GLU A 362 -9.36 15.32 4.66
CA GLU A 362 -9.26 16.78 4.51
C GLU A 362 -10.22 17.29 3.42
N SER A 363 -10.28 16.61 2.27
CA SER A 363 -11.18 16.99 1.18
C SER A 363 -12.66 16.86 1.57
N LEU A 364 -13.03 15.82 2.32
CA LEU A 364 -14.40 15.64 2.83
C LEU A 364 -14.78 16.67 3.91
N GLN A 365 -13.83 17.06 4.76
CA GLN A 365 -14.05 18.12 5.75
C GLN A 365 -14.30 19.46 5.06
N GLU A 366 -13.51 19.77 4.03
CA GLU A 366 -13.68 20.99 3.25
C GLU A 366 -15.02 21.01 2.50
N LYS A 367 -15.41 19.91 1.84
CA LYS A 367 -16.74 19.75 1.24
C LYS A 367 -17.86 19.98 2.26
N ASN A 368 -17.76 19.39 3.45
CA ASN A 368 -18.77 19.58 4.51
C ASN A 368 -18.84 21.03 5.00
N ARG A 369 -17.70 21.72 5.13
CA ARG A 369 -17.66 23.15 5.49
C ARG A 369 -18.29 24.02 4.40
N GLN A 370 -18.01 23.75 3.14
CA GLN A 370 -18.61 24.47 2.01
C GLN A 370 -20.12 24.25 1.94
N LEU A 371 -20.60 23.03 2.16
CA LEU A 371 -22.03 22.73 2.24
C LEU A 371 -22.69 23.46 3.42
N ALA A 372 -22.03 23.52 4.58
CA ALA A 372 -22.53 24.27 5.74
C ALA A 372 -22.54 25.79 5.48
N ALA A 373 -21.50 26.34 4.85
CA ALA A 373 -21.40 27.75 4.50
C ALA A 373 -22.42 28.16 3.42
N GLY A 374 -22.62 27.34 2.40
CA GLY A 374 -23.63 27.55 1.35
C GLY A 374 -25.06 27.53 1.90
N ARG A 375 -25.33 26.70 2.92
CA ARG A 375 -26.63 26.66 3.61
C ARG A 375 -26.92 27.93 4.43
N HIS A 376 -25.89 28.65 4.87
CA HIS A 376 -26.02 29.94 5.58
C HIS A 376 -25.96 31.18 4.66
N GLY A 377 -25.43 31.06 3.44
CA GLY A 377 -25.42 32.13 2.43
C GLY A 377 -26.77 32.38 1.75
N GLY A 378 -27.60 31.34 1.58
CA GLY A 378 -28.93 31.46 0.96
C GLY A 378 -30.00 32.11 1.85
N ALA A 379 -29.77 32.22 3.17
CA ALA A 379 -30.71 32.79 4.11
C ALA A 379 -30.51 34.31 4.37
N ARG A 380 -29.42 34.91 3.87
CA ARG A 380 -29.10 36.34 4.10
C ARG A 380 -29.28 37.25 2.87
N ALA A 381 -29.77 36.72 1.75
CA ALA A 381 -30.05 37.48 0.52
C ALA A 381 -31.53 37.86 0.34
N ARG A 382 -32.33 37.84 1.40
CA ARG A 382 -33.65 38.46 1.44
C ARG A 382 -33.73 39.32 2.71
N TRP A 383 -34.26 40.52 2.59
CA TRP A 383 -34.29 41.62 3.58
C TRP A 383 -33.17 42.66 3.48
N ARG A 384 -33.19 43.42 2.38
CA ARG A 384 -32.82 44.84 2.40
C ARG A 384 -33.64 45.62 1.36
N ILE A 385 -34.92 45.81 1.65
CA ILE A 385 -35.68 46.94 1.11
C ILE A 385 -35.97 47.82 2.32
N ARG A 386 -35.20 48.89 2.47
CA ARG A 386 -35.41 49.90 3.52
C ARG A 386 -36.20 51.04 2.88
N TYR A 387 -37.43 51.23 3.35
CA TYR A 387 -38.19 52.46 3.18
C TYR A 387 -37.40 53.64 3.76
N GLN A 388 -37.31 54.73 3.00
CA GLN A 388 -36.87 56.01 3.51
C GLN A 388 -37.90 57.03 3.02
N GLN A 389 -38.73 57.51 3.95
CA GLN A 389 -39.79 58.47 3.72
C GLN A 389 -39.40 59.80 4.39
N ALA A 390 -39.52 60.86 3.60
CA ALA A 390 -39.66 62.29 3.93
C ALA A 390 -38.49 63.02 4.63
N ASP A 391 -37.87 63.96 3.91
CA ASP A 391 -38.12 65.40 4.12
C ASP A 391 -37.56 66.23 2.93
N GLY A 392 -38.37 67.15 2.40
CA GLY A 392 -37.88 68.35 1.70
C GLY A 392 -38.02 68.46 0.17
N ASN A 393 -39.19 68.98 -0.25
CA ASN A 393 -39.42 69.90 -1.38
C ASN A 393 -39.45 69.41 -2.86
N GLU A 394 -40.68 69.46 -3.39
CA GLU A 394 -41.10 69.92 -4.73
C GLU A 394 -40.49 69.28 -6.00
N ASN A 395 -41.24 68.37 -6.64
CA ASN A 395 -41.99 68.67 -7.88
C ASN A 395 -42.76 67.45 -8.39
N ALA A 396 -43.94 67.72 -8.94
CA ALA A 396 -44.92 66.75 -9.40
C ALA A 396 -44.49 66.03 -10.69
N ALA A 397 -44.50 64.69 -10.69
CA ALA A 397 -45.02 63.81 -11.75
C ALA A 397 -44.71 62.33 -11.42
N ASP A 398 -45.69 61.47 -11.68
CA ASP A 398 -45.62 60.01 -11.86
C ASP A 398 -45.54 59.06 -10.65
N LEU A 399 -46.74 58.74 -10.12
CA LEU A 399 -47.40 57.41 -10.20
C LEU A 399 -46.54 56.28 -10.83
N VAL A 400 -46.36 55.08 -10.27
CA VAL A 400 -47.38 54.05 -9.95
C VAL A 400 -46.79 52.97 -9.03
N LEU A 401 -47.57 52.58 -8.03
CA LEU A 401 -47.43 51.41 -7.16
C LEU A 401 -48.20 50.23 -7.79
N VAL A 402 -47.59 49.04 -7.99
CA VAL A 402 -48.31 47.75 -7.90
C VAL A 402 -47.37 46.64 -7.44
N ALA A 403 -47.65 46.12 -6.24
CA ALA A 403 -47.20 44.82 -5.76
C ALA A 403 -48.32 43.80 -5.97
N VAL A 404 -48.02 42.60 -6.48
CA VAL A 404 -48.96 41.46 -6.46
C VAL A 404 -48.25 40.24 -5.89
N TRP A 405 -48.84 39.73 -4.79
CA TRP A 405 -48.59 38.44 -4.16
C TRP A 405 -49.37 37.32 -4.87
N ARG A 406 -48.84 36.08 -4.88
CA ARG A 406 -49.64 34.89 -4.49
C ARG A 406 -48.80 33.61 -4.27
N PHE A 407 -49.16 32.94 -3.18
CA PHE A 407 -48.78 31.61 -2.73
C PHE A 407 -49.91 30.62 -3.10
N ALA A 408 -49.57 29.40 -3.53
CA ALA A 408 -50.33 28.12 -3.50
C ALA A 408 -49.63 27.18 -4.53
N LEU A 409 -49.29 25.92 -4.29
CA LEU A 409 -49.78 24.88 -3.38
C LEU A 409 -48.63 23.89 -3.11
#